data_AF-A0A6V7LYJ9-F1
#
_entry.id   AF-A0A6V7LYJ9-F1
#
_cell.length_a   1.000
_cell.length_b   1.000
_cell.length_c   1.000
_cell.angle_alpha   90.00
_cell.angle_beta   90.00
_cell.angle_gamma   90.00
#
_symmetry.space_group_name_H-M   'P 1'
#
loop_
_entity.id
_entity.type
_entity.pdbx_description
1 polymer ?
#
loop_
_entity_poly.entity_id
_entity_poly.type
_entity_poly.pdbx_seq_one_letter_code
_entity_poly.pdbx_strand_id
1 'polypeptide(L)'
;VVTPPAQPEARLSSDLVAMVHLYAQATFTKGLGVDPNESDPRVPVLAWKSTAYTVHAIEFLLRDTDKPLLGSLSSRQRDSLECLARISAVLGSTWPSEMHTGPKKISVAGSNRPAFGNLSMLGMHALSMLMKLVGNGMDECINDWDPFGILVPLLMTFPSLFSKNYDLPPPIMTGSLHEIHIVKLVFVGLIVKILLTSKFNISEAMDVDLGDDNDQTNYDALHKLIEVIGVDTGALTLAEVWRRIKSSCLPFLRCCALYFHYVTDVPAPIELTVKDGDTFESICAYIGLETTCEGLLESDAVRRLAKTWSDHPRARKPTSVTEPLKVNSLVHLPDDYSELINTVSLFTCPNSDKEDSRNPTMCLVCGEMLCSQSYCCQIELNKSMVGACTYHASKCGTGVGIFLRVRECEILFLRSPNRGAFACPPYLDEYGETDQGLRRGNPLKLCKEKYKQLNQMWLGHGLHEAVSRAIESSSTLMSTQWQHL
;
A
#
# COMPACT_ATOMS: atom_id res chain seq x y z
N VAL A 1 39.50 35.63 6.54
CA VAL A 1 38.94 34.26 6.60
C VAL A 1 38.54 33.90 5.18
N VAL A 2 39.35 33.08 4.52
CA VAL A 2 39.10 32.62 3.14
C VAL A 2 37.96 31.62 3.23
N THR A 3 36.82 31.94 2.65
CA THR A 3 35.72 30.99 2.44
C THR A 3 36.29 29.78 1.70
N PRO A 4 36.13 28.55 2.20
CA PRO A 4 36.58 27.37 1.48
C PRO A 4 35.89 27.32 0.10
N PRO A 5 36.57 26.83 -0.95
CA PRO A 5 35.94 26.67 -2.25
C PRO A 5 34.72 25.76 -2.09
N ALA A 6 33.58 26.20 -2.61
CA ALA A 6 32.36 25.41 -2.65
C ALA A 6 32.72 24.02 -3.21
N GLN A 7 32.45 22.97 -2.44
CA GLN A 7 32.60 21.60 -2.92
C GLN A 7 31.81 21.49 -4.24
N PRO A 8 32.35 20.84 -5.28
CA PRO A 8 31.62 20.65 -6.52
C PRO A 8 30.28 19.98 -6.19
N GLU A 9 29.17 20.61 -6.59
CA GLU A 9 27.83 20.02 -6.45
C GLU A 9 27.91 18.56 -6.92
N ALA A 10 27.65 17.62 -6.01
CA ALA A 10 27.65 16.21 -6.33
C ALA A 10 26.49 15.96 -7.32
N ARG A 11 26.80 15.96 -8.62
CA ARG A 11 25.83 15.68 -9.67
C ARG A 11 25.74 14.19 -9.88
N LEU A 12 24.52 13.67 -9.89
CA LEU A 12 24.26 12.29 -10.26
C LEU A 12 24.78 12.02 -11.67
N SER A 13 25.33 10.83 -11.89
CA SER A 13 25.76 10.42 -13.22
C SER A 13 24.55 10.34 -14.16
N SER A 14 24.79 10.59 -15.45
CA SER A 14 23.75 10.45 -16.50
C SER A 14 23.14 9.05 -16.51
N ASP A 15 23.96 8.03 -16.25
CA ASP A 15 23.54 6.63 -16.26
C ASP A 15 22.57 6.34 -15.11
N LEU A 16 22.83 6.90 -13.91
CA LEU A 16 21.93 6.75 -12.77
C LEU A 16 20.59 7.46 -13.01
N VAL A 17 20.63 8.66 -13.60
CA VAL A 17 19.40 9.38 -13.97
C VAL A 17 18.57 8.58 -14.99
N ALA A 18 19.23 8.02 -16.01
CA ALA A 18 18.56 7.18 -17.00
C ALA A 18 17.92 5.93 -16.36
N MET A 19 18.59 5.30 -15.38
CA MET A 19 18.04 4.16 -14.64
C MET A 19 16.82 4.55 -13.78
N VAL A 20 16.84 5.73 -13.15
CA VAL A 20 15.70 6.27 -12.39
C VAL A 20 14.50 6.50 -13.31
N HIS A 21 14.70 7.09 -14.49
CA HIS A 21 13.63 7.29 -15.48
C HIS A 21 13.10 5.97 -16.04
N LEU A 22 13.98 5.02 -16.33
CA LEU A 22 13.59 3.69 -16.78
C LEU A 22 12.73 2.97 -15.74
N TYR A 23 13.09 3.06 -14.46
CA TYR A 23 12.29 2.53 -13.37
C TYR A 23 10.91 3.19 -13.33
N ALA A 24 10.84 4.53 -13.37
CA ALA A 24 9.56 5.24 -13.37
C ALA A 24 8.69 4.82 -14.57
N GLN A 25 9.26 4.75 -15.77
CA GLN A 25 8.59 4.29 -16.98
C GLN A 25 8.09 2.84 -16.85
N ALA A 26 8.89 1.96 -16.25
CA ALA A 26 8.50 0.58 -16.00
C ALA A 26 7.29 0.49 -15.04
N THR A 27 7.28 1.28 -13.96
CA THR A 27 6.13 1.32 -13.04
C THR A 27 4.87 1.84 -13.74
N PHE A 28 4.99 2.84 -14.62
CA PHE A 28 3.87 3.38 -15.37
C PHE A 28 3.28 2.38 -16.37
N THR A 29 4.14 1.79 -17.20
CA THR A 29 3.73 0.84 -18.24
C THR A 29 3.11 -0.43 -17.65
N LYS A 30 3.73 -0.98 -16.60
CA LYS A 30 3.21 -2.16 -15.90
C LYS A 30 1.97 -1.85 -15.06
N GLY A 31 1.95 -0.71 -14.38
CA GLY A 31 0.86 -0.33 -13.50
C GLY A 31 -0.45 -0.01 -14.24
N LEU A 32 -0.37 0.66 -15.40
CA LEU A 32 -1.56 1.01 -16.20
C LEU A 32 -1.83 0.04 -17.36
N GLY A 33 -0.89 -0.85 -17.69
CA GLY A 33 -1.00 -1.71 -18.86
C GLY A 33 -0.98 -0.95 -20.18
N VAL A 34 -0.25 0.17 -20.23
CA VAL A 34 -0.13 1.05 -21.40
C VAL A 34 1.28 1.03 -21.98
N ASP A 35 1.41 1.48 -23.23
CA ASP A 35 2.70 1.60 -23.90
C ASP A 35 3.59 2.67 -23.23
N PRO A 36 4.93 2.54 -23.34
CA PRO A 36 5.85 3.54 -22.81
C PRO A 36 5.60 4.94 -23.40
N ASN A 37 5.48 5.93 -22.51
CA ASN A 37 5.34 7.35 -22.85
C ASN A 37 6.04 8.19 -21.77
N GLU A 38 7.26 8.63 -22.06
CA GLU A 38 8.08 9.43 -21.14
C GLU A 38 7.52 10.83 -20.90
N SER A 39 6.66 11.33 -21.79
CA SER A 39 6.01 12.64 -21.68
C SER A 39 4.72 12.60 -20.86
N ASP A 40 4.26 11.43 -20.41
CA ASP A 40 3.01 11.34 -19.65
C ASP A 40 3.18 11.86 -18.22
N PRO A 41 2.33 12.80 -17.77
CA PRO A 41 2.44 13.42 -16.44
C PRO A 41 2.32 12.43 -15.27
N ARG A 42 1.73 11.26 -15.51
CA ARG A 42 1.48 10.24 -14.48
C ARG A 42 2.68 9.34 -14.23
N VAL A 43 3.73 9.39 -15.06
CA VAL A 43 4.91 8.52 -14.91
C VAL A 43 5.59 8.69 -13.55
N PRO A 44 6.00 9.92 -13.13
CA PRO A 44 6.62 10.08 -11.82
C PRO A 44 5.65 9.78 -10.67
N VAL A 45 4.36 10.11 -10.84
CA VAL A 45 3.31 9.85 -9.84
C VAL A 45 3.16 8.35 -9.56
N LEU A 46 3.20 7.50 -10.59
CA LEU A 46 3.11 6.06 -10.40
C LEU A 46 4.34 5.45 -9.74
N ALA A 47 5.54 5.99 -10.01
CA ALA A 47 6.75 5.56 -9.31
C ALA A 47 6.67 5.88 -7.81
N TRP A 48 6.20 7.08 -7.45
CA TRP A 48 5.98 7.48 -6.06
C TRP A 48 4.89 6.65 -5.37
N LYS A 49 3.76 6.41 -6.05
CA LYS A 49 2.71 5.54 -5.52
C LYS A 49 3.17 4.09 -5.36
N SER A 50 3.99 3.59 -6.28
CA SER A 50 4.59 2.25 -6.18
C SER A 50 5.53 2.14 -4.98
N THR A 51 6.31 3.21 -4.72
CA THR A 51 7.15 3.31 -3.52
C THR A 51 6.28 3.29 -2.26
N ALA A 52 5.23 4.11 -2.21
CA ALA A 52 4.32 4.16 -1.07
C ALA A 52 3.65 2.81 -0.79
N TYR A 53 3.15 2.13 -1.83
CA TYR A 53 2.58 0.80 -1.73
C TYR A 53 3.59 -0.24 -1.22
N THR A 54 4.84 -0.17 -1.66
CA THR A 54 5.89 -1.10 -1.22
C THR A 54 6.18 -0.95 0.26
N VAL A 55 6.23 0.30 0.76
CA VAL A 55 6.38 0.56 2.20
C VAL A 55 5.19 0.03 2.98
N HIS A 56 3.95 0.25 2.51
CA HIS A 56 2.75 -0.33 3.13
C HIS A 56 2.80 -1.86 3.19
N ALA A 57 3.19 -2.52 2.10
CA ALA A 57 3.27 -3.97 2.05
C ALA A 57 4.28 -4.52 3.07
N ILE A 58 5.43 -3.84 3.24
CA ILE A 58 6.43 -4.22 4.23
C ILE A 58 5.94 -3.94 5.65
N GLU A 59 5.27 -2.81 5.91
CA GLU A 59 4.65 -2.52 7.21
C GLU A 59 3.62 -3.59 7.59
N PHE A 60 2.74 -3.96 6.66
CA PHE A 60 1.73 -5.01 6.85
C PHE A 60 2.38 -6.34 7.19
N LEU A 61 3.43 -6.73 6.47
CA LEU A 61 4.15 -7.96 6.74
C LEU A 61 4.85 -7.95 8.10
N LEU A 62 5.47 -6.84 8.50
CA LEU A 62 6.09 -6.70 9.83
C LEU A 62 5.05 -6.82 10.95
N ARG A 63 3.86 -6.23 10.76
CA ARG A 63 2.76 -6.29 11.72
C ARG A 63 2.12 -7.68 11.79
N ASP A 64 1.95 -8.39 10.67
CA ASP A 64 1.50 -9.79 10.63
C ASP A 64 2.49 -10.74 11.32
N THR A 65 3.79 -10.51 11.10
CA THR A 65 4.86 -11.35 11.64
C THR A 65 5.27 -10.98 13.05
N ASP A 66 4.65 -9.96 13.65
CA ASP A 66 4.91 -9.49 15.02
C ASP A 66 6.40 -9.15 15.25
N LYS A 67 6.96 -8.43 14.27
CA LYS A 67 8.39 -8.13 14.14
C LYS A 67 8.70 -6.65 14.37
N PRO A 68 9.87 -6.31 14.94
CA PRO A 68 10.26 -4.92 15.17
C PRO A 68 10.42 -4.15 13.86
N LEU A 69 10.10 -2.85 13.91
CA LEU A 69 9.99 -1.98 12.73
C LEU A 69 11.30 -1.90 11.92
N LEU A 70 12.42 -1.57 12.58
CA LEU A 70 13.72 -1.37 11.93
C LEU A 70 14.76 -2.45 12.29
N GLY A 71 14.41 -3.40 13.17
CA GLY A 71 15.35 -4.42 13.68
C GLY A 71 15.36 -5.76 12.96
N SER A 72 14.38 -6.06 12.11
CA SER A 72 14.14 -7.43 11.61
C SER A 72 13.90 -7.56 10.10
N LEU A 73 14.14 -6.49 9.36
CA LEU A 73 14.04 -6.47 7.90
C LEU A 73 15.11 -7.41 7.29
N SER A 74 14.69 -8.28 6.37
CA SER A 74 15.64 -9.08 5.57
C SER A 74 16.53 -8.17 4.72
N SER A 75 17.73 -8.63 4.35
CA SER A 75 18.66 -7.83 3.51
C SER A 75 17.97 -7.33 2.24
N ARG A 76 17.20 -8.20 1.58
CA ARG A 76 16.43 -7.82 0.39
C ARG A 76 15.42 -6.70 0.64
N GLN A 77 14.69 -6.74 1.77
CA GLN A 77 13.73 -5.70 2.10
C GLN A 77 14.43 -4.37 2.40
N ARG A 78 15.56 -4.41 3.14
CA ARG A 78 16.35 -3.22 3.44
C ARG A 78 16.90 -2.58 2.16
N ASP A 79 17.59 -3.37 1.33
CA ASP A 79 18.20 -2.88 0.08
C ASP A 79 17.14 -2.36 -0.89
N SER A 80 15.97 -3.01 -0.95
CA SER A 80 14.85 -2.56 -1.76
C SER A 80 14.24 -1.25 -1.24
N LEU A 81 14.01 -1.13 0.07
CA LEU A 81 13.46 0.09 0.66
C LEU A 81 14.43 1.27 0.52
N GLU A 82 15.71 1.05 0.77
CA GLU A 82 16.76 2.05 0.61
C GLU A 82 16.80 2.58 -0.83
N CYS A 83 16.84 1.67 -1.82
CA CYS A 83 16.83 2.04 -3.23
C CYS A 83 15.55 2.80 -3.61
N LEU A 84 14.37 2.29 -3.26
CA LEU A 84 13.09 2.89 -3.65
C LEU A 84 12.86 4.26 -3.00
N ALA A 85 13.19 4.39 -1.71
CA ALA A 85 13.10 5.65 -1.00
C ALA A 85 13.99 6.72 -1.65
N ARG A 86 15.26 6.38 -1.95
CA ARG A 86 16.19 7.32 -2.60
C ARG A 86 15.82 7.63 -4.05
N ILE A 87 15.37 6.64 -4.83
CA ILE A 87 14.82 6.87 -6.18
C ILE A 87 13.65 7.84 -6.09
N SER A 88 12.72 7.64 -5.15
CA SER A 88 11.57 8.54 -5.00
C SER A 88 11.98 9.98 -4.68
N ALA A 89 12.97 10.18 -3.80
CA ALA A 89 13.53 11.47 -3.39
C ALA A 89 14.21 12.23 -4.54
N VAL A 90 14.88 11.51 -5.43
CA VAL A 90 15.64 12.06 -6.55
C VAL A 90 14.79 12.24 -7.81
N LEU A 91 13.72 11.45 -7.97
CA LEU A 91 12.90 11.47 -9.18
C LEU A 91 12.31 12.86 -9.46
N GLY A 92 11.88 13.59 -8.42
CA GLY A 92 11.33 14.94 -8.57
C GLY A 92 12.34 15.96 -9.13
N SER A 93 13.62 15.83 -8.76
CA SER A 93 14.69 16.74 -9.20
C SER A 93 15.32 16.36 -10.53
N THR A 94 15.24 15.08 -10.90
CA THR A 94 15.85 14.55 -12.12
C THR A 94 14.86 14.39 -13.27
N TRP A 95 13.55 14.51 -13.05
CA TRP A 95 12.55 14.36 -14.09
C TRP A 95 12.79 15.38 -15.22
N PRO A 96 12.80 14.97 -16.51
CA PRO A 96 13.19 15.84 -17.59
C PRO A 96 12.29 17.08 -17.66
N SER A 97 12.88 18.27 -17.65
CA SER A 97 12.27 19.46 -18.23
C SER A 97 12.40 19.32 -19.75
N GLU A 98 11.36 19.63 -20.54
CA GLU A 98 11.43 19.59 -22.01
C GLU A 98 12.51 20.56 -22.53
N MET A 99 13.77 20.16 -22.50
CA MET A 99 14.85 20.65 -23.34
C MET A 99 16.02 19.67 -23.27
N HIS A 100 16.45 19.18 -24.44
CA HIS A 100 17.74 18.53 -24.78
C HIS A 100 17.73 17.13 -25.42
N THR A 101 16.69 16.74 -26.16
CA THR A 101 16.81 15.67 -27.17
C THR A 101 16.24 16.09 -28.52
N GLY A 102 16.84 17.14 -29.11
CA GLY A 102 16.65 17.51 -30.51
C GLY A 102 17.80 18.39 -30.99
N PRO A 103 18.32 18.21 -32.22
CA PRO A 103 19.43 19.02 -32.71
C PRO A 103 18.95 20.46 -32.81
N LYS A 104 19.82 21.42 -32.42
CA LYS A 104 19.65 22.86 -32.58
C LYS A 104 18.91 23.20 -33.89
N LYS A 105 17.58 23.32 -33.85
CA LYS A 105 16.80 23.92 -34.92
C LYS A 105 16.55 25.37 -34.53
N ILE A 106 17.33 26.21 -35.18
CA ILE A 106 17.10 27.62 -35.52
C ILE A 106 15.77 28.13 -34.96
N SER A 107 15.89 29.02 -33.97
CA SER A 107 14.85 29.95 -33.58
C SER A 107 14.36 30.71 -34.81
N VAL A 108 13.21 30.32 -35.35
CA VAL A 108 12.43 31.20 -36.23
C VAL A 108 11.68 32.15 -35.30
N ALA A 109 12.07 33.41 -35.36
CA ALA A 109 11.45 34.51 -34.65
C ALA A 109 9.94 34.55 -34.92
N GLY A 110 9.11 34.61 -33.86
CA GLY A 110 7.69 34.92 -34.04
C GLY A 110 6.71 34.44 -32.98
N SER A 111 7.09 33.60 -32.03
CA SER A 111 6.20 33.26 -30.91
C SER A 111 6.94 33.15 -29.59
N ASN A 112 6.92 34.23 -28.81
CA ASN A 112 7.31 34.24 -27.40
C ASN A 112 6.25 33.47 -26.59
N ARG A 113 6.31 32.14 -26.59
CA ARG A 113 5.75 31.33 -25.51
C ARG A 113 6.92 30.83 -24.67
N PRO A 114 7.09 31.29 -23.42
CA PRO A 114 8.10 30.75 -22.52
C PRO A 114 7.96 29.23 -22.35
N ALA A 115 9.09 28.56 -22.09
CA ALA A 115 9.22 27.14 -21.81
C ALA A 115 8.49 26.76 -20.50
N PHE A 116 7.17 26.62 -20.56
CA PHE A 116 6.26 26.43 -19.42
C PHE A 116 5.93 24.95 -19.09
N GLY A 117 6.66 23.95 -19.59
CA GLY A 117 6.17 22.55 -19.64
C GLY A 117 6.09 21.78 -18.31
N ASN A 118 7.21 21.66 -17.56
CA ASN A 118 7.36 20.51 -16.63
C ASN A 118 7.55 20.86 -15.15
N LEU A 119 8.23 21.98 -14.82
CA LEU A 119 8.15 22.54 -13.46
C LEU A 119 6.71 22.99 -13.16
N SER A 120 5.98 23.43 -14.19
CA SER A 120 4.55 23.67 -14.10
C SER A 120 3.78 22.38 -13.89
N MET A 121 4.17 21.24 -14.47
CA MET A 121 3.50 19.95 -14.29
C MET A 121 3.65 19.40 -12.87
N LEU A 122 4.88 19.33 -12.34
CA LEU A 122 5.11 18.92 -10.95
C LEU A 122 4.45 19.90 -9.97
N GLY A 123 4.57 21.20 -10.24
CA GLY A 123 3.86 22.24 -9.48
C GLY A 123 2.33 22.13 -9.58
N MET A 124 1.77 21.78 -10.74
CA MET A 124 0.33 21.55 -10.93
C MET A 124 -0.14 20.31 -10.17
N HIS A 125 0.67 19.25 -10.12
CA HIS A 125 0.37 18.09 -9.28
C HIS A 125 0.41 18.44 -7.80
N ALA A 126 1.44 19.17 -7.35
CA ALA A 126 1.53 19.65 -5.97
C ALA A 126 0.31 20.51 -5.62
N LEU A 127 -0.05 21.46 -6.48
CA LEU A 127 -1.21 22.33 -6.29
C LEU A 127 -2.51 21.52 -6.29
N SER A 128 -2.66 20.55 -7.21
CA SER A 128 -3.83 19.67 -7.23
C SER A 128 -3.93 18.88 -5.92
N MET A 129 -2.84 18.30 -5.43
CA MET A 129 -2.81 17.57 -4.15
C MET A 129 -3.09 18.47 -2.95
N LEU A 130 -2.51 19.67 -2.90
CA LEU A 130 -2.80 20.65 -1.85
C LEU A 130 -4.24 21.14 -1.91
N MET A 131 -4.79 21.36 -3.10
CA MET A 131 -6.20 21.75 -3.26
C MET A 131 -7.15 20.65 -2.80
N LYS A 132 -6.77 19.38 -2.96
CA LYS A 132 -7.51 18.25 -2.39
C LYS A 132 -7.42 18.22 -0.87
N LEU A 133 -6.22 18.42 -0.31
CA LEU A 133 -6.00 18.40 1.13
C LEU A 133 -6.59 19.62 1.86
N VAL A 134 -6.55 20.80 1.26
CA VAL A 134 -6.92 22.07 1.91
C VAL A 134 -8.29 22.58 1.46
N GLY A 135 -8.73 22.23 0.25
CA GLY A 135 -9.95 22.75 -0.38
C GLY A 135 -11.14 21.78 -0.33
N ASN A 136 -12.34 22.34 -0.50
CA ASN A 136 -13.59 21.59 -0.70
C ASN A 136 -13.79 21.27 -2.19
N GLY A 137 -12.98 20.35 -2.73
CA GLY A 137 -13.31 19.75 -4.03
C GLY A 137 -14.61 18.96 -3.89
N MET A 138 -15.60 19.24 -4.75
CA MET A 138 -16.93 18.57 -4.67
C MET A 138 -16.87 17.04 -4.85
N ASP A 139 -15.80 16.52 -5.46
CA ASP A 139 -15.70 15.11 -5.81
C ASP A 139 -14.86 14.28 -4.81
N GLU A 140 -13.98 14.91 -4.03
CA GLU A 140 -12.97 14.19 -3.23
C GLU A 140 -13.24 14.28 -1.73
N CYS A 141 -13.51 13.12 -1.13
CA CYS A 141 -13.79 13.00 0.29
C CYS A 141 -12.53 12.60 1.06
N ILE A 142 -12.38 13.06 2.30
CA ILE A 142 -11.33 12.60 3.23
C ILE A 142 -11.31 11.07 3.42
N ASN A 143 -12.46 10.42 3.24
CA ASN A 143 -12.58 8.95 3.32
C ASN A 143 -11.90 8.22 2.16
N ASP A 144 -11.69 8.87 1.02
CA ASP A 144 -11.04 8.29 -0.16
C ASP A 144 -9.51 8.41 -0.09
N TRP A 145 -8.98 9.11 0.92
CA TRP A 145 -7.56 9.37 1.04
C TRP A 145 -6.81 8.15 1.58
N ASP A 146 -5.76 7.76 0.87
CA ASP A 146 -4.63 7.02 1.40
C ASP A 146 -3.60 8.05 1.89
N PRO A 147 -3.48 8.30 3.20
CA PRO A 147 -2.65 9.40 3.72
C PRO A 147 -1.18 9.25 3.32
N PHE A 148 -0.62 8.04 3.42
CA PHE A 148 0.78 7.81 3.09
C PHE A 148 1.01 7.77 1.57
N GLY A 149 0.06 7.21 0.81
CA GLY A 149 0.06 7.28 -0.66
C GLY A 149 -0.07 8.69 -1.24
N ILE A 150 -0.66 9.64 -0.50
CA ILE A 150 -0.67 11.08 -0.82
C ILE A 150 0.61 11.76 -0.35
N LEU A 151 1.12 11.39 0.83
CA LEU A 151 2.30 11.99 1.43
C LEU A 151 3.52 11.89 0.52
N VAL A 152 3.86 10.69 0.03
CA VAL A 152 5.09 10.47 -0.76
C VAL A 152 5.12 11.34 -2.02
N PRO A 153 4.11 11.32 -2.92
CA PRO A 153 4.10 12.23 -4.07
C PRO A 153 4.09 13.73 -3.70
N LEU A 154 3.38 14.11 -2.63
CA LEU A 154 3.30 15.51 -2.23
C LEU A 154 4.65 16.04 -1.76
N LEU A 155 5.38 15.27 -0.97
CA LEU A 155 6.73 15.62 -0.54
C LEU A 155 7.67 15.88 -1.74
N MET A 156 7.55 15.08 -2.80
CA MET A 156 8.41 15.22 -3.99
C MET A 156 8.03 16.37 -4.91
N THR A 157 6.74 16.72 -4.96
CA THR A 157 6.22 17.74 -5.87
C THR A 157 6.16 19.12 -5.24
N PHE A 158 6.01 19.21 -3.92
CA PHE A 158 5.87 20.48 -3.19
C PHE A 158 7.02 21.48 -3.41
N PRO A 159 8.30 21.07 -3.41
CA PRO A 159 9.40 22.01 -3.62
C PRO A 159 9.34 22.73 -4.97
N SER A 160 8.74 22.12 -5.99
CA SER A 160 8.55 22.73 -7.31
C SER A 160 7.69 23.99 -7.29
N LEU A 161 6.86 24.21 -6.25
CA LEU A 161 6.06 25.42 -6.09
C LEU A 161 6.90 26.66 -5.76
N PHE A 162 8.09 26.48 -5.19
CA PHE A 162 8.95 27.56 -4.71
C PHE A 162 10.19 27.80 -5.59
N SER A 163 10.38 26.97 -6.61
CA SER A 163 11.48 27.10 -7.57
C SER A 163 11.30 28.35 -8.43
N LYS A 164 11.96 29.45 -8.04
CA LYS A 164 11.94 30.74 -8.76
C LYS A 164 12.76 30.72 -10.05
N ASN A 165 13.77 29.86 -10.13
CA ASN A 165 14.66 29.71 -11.28
C ASN A 165 14.35 28.38 -11.97
N TYR A 166 13.75 28.45 -13.16
CA TYR A 166 13.37 27.27 -13.96
C TYR A 166 14.57 26.47 -14.49
N ASP A 167 15.78 27.02 -14.41
CA ASP A 167 17.03 26.38 -14.84
C ASP A 167 17.65 25.47 -13.78
N LEU A 168 17.22 25.59 -12.52
CA LEU A 168 17.71 24.77 -11.40
C LEU A 168 16.67 23.68 -11.07
N PRO A 169 17.11 22.42 -10.87
CA PRO A 169 16.20 21.36 -10.46
C PRO A 169 15.59 21.69 -9.09
N PRO A 170 14.35 21.25 -8.80
CA PRO A 170 13.78 21.40 -7.47
C PRO A 170 14.69 20.72 -6.43
N PRO A 171 14.78 21.27 -5.20
CA PRO A 171 15.67 20.74 -4.19
C PRO A 171 15.25 19.31 -3.80
N ILE A 172 16.25 18.48 -3.54
CA ILE A 172 16.05 17.12 -3.04
C ILE A 172 15.61 17.21 -1.58
N MET A 173 14.72 16.29 -1.20
CA MET A 173 14.28 16.07 0.17
C MET A 173 15.45 15.82 1.12
N THR A 174 15.51 16.54 2.24
CA THR A 174 16.63 16.45 3.20
C THR A 174 16.20 16.54 4.67
N GLY A 175 14.90 16.45 4.98
CA GLY A 175 14.36 16.65 6.31
C GLY A 175 14.09 18.13 6.63
N SER A 176 13.82 18.96 5.62
CA SER A 176 13.61 20.40 5.81
C SER A 176 12.27 20.73 6.50
N LEU A 177 12.13 21.98 6.98
CA LEU A 177 10.88 22.44 7.61
C LEU A 177 9.65 22.28 6.70
N HIS A 178 9.78 22.35 5.38
CA HIS A 178 8.62 22.16 4.51
C HIS A 178 8.04 20.75 4.62
N GLU A 179 8.92 19.77 4.78
CA GLU A 179 8.59 18.34 4.80
C GLU A 179 7.81 18.02 6.08
N ILE A 180 8.25 18.55 7.22
CA ILE A 180 7.55 18.34 8.50
C ILE A 180 6.15 18.97 8.52
N HIS A 181 5.97 20.13 7.86
CA HIS A 181 4.64 20.74 7.73
C HIS A 181 3.71 19.91 6.83
N ILE A 182 4.23 19.31 5.77
CA ILE A 182 3.44 18.41 4.90
C ILE A 182 3.04 17.15 5.67
N VAL A 183 3.99 16.54 6.40
CA VAL A 183 3.69 15.38 7.26
C VAL A 183 2.62 15.76 8.28
N LYS A 184 2.74 16.91 8.96
CA LYS A 184 1.74 17.39 9.92
C LYS A 184 0.37 17.60 9.27
N LEU A 185 0.30 18.19 8.08
CA LEU A 185 -0.96 18.40 7.36
C LEU A 185 -1.67 17.07 7.06
N VAL A 186 -0.95 16.11 6.48
CA VAL A 186 -1.50 14.79 6.16
C VAL A 186 -1.88 14.02 7.43
N PHE A 187 -1.06 14.12 8.47
CA PHE A 187 -1.29 13.45 9.75
C PHE A 187 -2.53 13.98 10.47
N VAL A 188 -2.74 15.29 10.49
CA VAL A 188 -3.99 15.90 11.00
C VAL A 188 -5.20 15.45 10.19
N GLY A 189 -5.06 15.33 8.86
CA GLY A 189 -6.08 14.73 8.00
C GLY A 189 -6.44 13.31 8.42
N LEU A 190 -5.44 12.47 8.68
CA LEU A 190 -5.66 11.11 9.20
C LEU A 190 -6.40 11.12 10.55
N ILE A 191 -6.03 11.99 11.50
CA ILE A 191 -6.72 12.11 12.79
C ILE A 191 -8.20 12.45 12.59
N VAL A 192 -8.51 13.42 11.72
CA VAL A 192 -9.90 13.79 11.42
C VAL A 192 -10.64 12.64 10.72
N LYS A 193 -10.00 11.93 9.79
CA LYS A 193 -10.56 10.73 9.15
C LYS A 193 -10.91 9.65 10.19
N ILE A 194 -10.01 9.38 11.15
CA ILE A 194 -10.24 8.44 12.25
C ILE A 194 -11.44 8.88 13.08
N LEU A 195 -11.51 10.16 13.48
CA LEU A 195 -12.62 10.70 14.25
C LEU A 195 -13.98 10.56 13.53
N LEU A 196 -14.01 10.76 12.21
CA LEU A 196 -15.23 10.66 11.40
C LEU A 196 -15.68 9.21 11.15
N THR A 197 -14.75 8.27 11.06
CA THR A 197 -15.03 6.88 10.64
C THR A 197 -15.05 5.88 11.78
N SER A 198 -14.47 6.22 12.94
CA SER A 198 -14.43 5.35 14.11
C SER A 198 -15.78 5.25 14.80
N LYS A 199 -16.16 4.03 15.17
CA LYS A 199 -17.35 3.77 15.99
C LYS A 199 -16.97 3.82 17.46
N PHE A 200 -17.01 5.00 18.06
CA PHE A 200 -16.76 5.20 19.50
C PHE A 200 -17.85 4.59 20.40
N ASN A 201 -19.07 4.43 19.87
CA ASN A 201 -20.23 3.92 20.61
C ASN A 201 -20.28 2.39 20.77
N ILE A 202 -19.40 1.64 20.11
CA ILE A 202 -19.30 0.19 20.27
C ILE A 202 -18.17 -0.08 21.24
N SER A 203 -18.53 -0.49 22.46
CA SER A 203 -17.61 -1.03 23.45
C SER A 203 -17.06 -2.36 22.92
N GLU A 204 -16.04 -2.29 22.06
CA GLU A 204 -15.03 -3.35 22.05
C GLU A 204 -14.23 -3.13 23.31
N ALA A 205 -14.71 -3.72 24.41
CA ALA A 205 -14.00 -3.77 25.67
C ALA A 205 -12.66 -4.47 25.41
N MET A 206 -11.61 -3.68 25.19
CA MET A 206 -10.25 -4.17 25.41
C MET A 206 -10.07 -4.11 26.92
N ASP A 207 -10.31 -5.24 27.59
CA ASP A 207 -9.78 -5.52 28.93
C ASP A 207 -8.25 -5.48 28.82
N VAL A 208 -7.70 -4.28 28.95
CA VAL A 208 -6.28 -4.06 29.23
C VAL A 208 -6.27 -3.36 30.56
N ASP A 209 -5.62 -3.97 31.56
CA ASP A 209 -5.46 -3.44 32.91
C ASP A 209 -5.28 -1.92 32.87
N LEU A 210 -6.26 -1.21 33.42
CA LEU A 210 -6.26 0.23 33.54
C LEU A 210 -5.16 0.61 34.54
N GLY A 211 -3.96 0.83 34.03
CA GLY A 211 -2.99 1.68 34.72
C GLY A 211 -3.65 3.05 34.90
N ASP A 212 -3.86 3.43 36.15
CA ASP A 212 -4.31 4.76 36.56
C ASP A 212 -3.18 5.76 36.26
N ASP A 213 -2.92 6.01 34.97
CA ASP A 213 -2.04 7.08 34.52
C ASP A 213 -2.81 8.37 34.75
N ASN A 214 -2.68 8.85 35.98
CA ASN A 214 -3.16 10.13 36.49
C ASN A 214 -2.34 11.30 35.89
N ASP A 215 -2.02 11.19 34.59
CA ASP A 215 -1.28 12.18 33.85
C ASP A 215 -2.23 13.36 33.61
N GLN A 216 -1.86 14.53 34.14
CA GLN A 216 -2.53 15.82 33.90
C GLN A 216 -2.34 16.28 32.43
N THR A 217 -2.63 15.39 31.48
CA THR A 217 -2.52 15.68 30.06
C THR A 217 -3.69 16.55 29.64
N ASN A 218 -3.39 17.70 29.06
CA ASN A 218 -4.41 18.59 28.52
C ASN A 218 -4.98 18.01 27.20
N TYR A 219 -6.31 17.97 27.11
CA TYR A 219 -7.06 17.47 25.94
C TYR A 219 -8.05 18.52 25.40
N ASP A 220 -7.88 19.79 25.75
CA ASP A 220 -8.75 20.90 25.33
C ASP A 220 -8.77 21.06 23.80
N ALA A 221 -7.62 20.93 23.14
CA ALA A 221 -7.56 20.98 21.67
C ALA A 221 -8.35 19.84 21.01
N LEU A 222 -8.31 18.62 21.58
CA LEU A 222 -9.09 17.49 21.10
C LEU A 222 -10.58 17.71 21.34
N HIS A 223 -10.96 18.20 22.51
CA HIS A 223 -12.35 18.53 22.82
C HIS A 223 -12.92 19.53 21.81
N LYS A 224 -12.21 20.65 21.58
CA LYS A 224 -12.59 21.66 20.57
C LYS A 224 -12.68 21.07 19.17
N LEU A 225 -11.79 20.16 18.80
CA LEU A 225 -11.82 19.50 17.49
C LEU A 225 -13.05 18.60 17.34
N ILE A 226 -13.37 17.80 18.35
CA ILE A 226 -14.56 16.92 18.37
C ILE A 226 -15.84 17.76 18.27
N GLU A 227 -15.91 18.88 19.00
CA GLU A 227 -17.04 19.81 18.95
C GLU A 227 -17.23 20.41 17.55
N VAL A 228 -16.13 20.84 16.90
CA VAL A 228 -16.16 21.41 15.54
C VAL A 228 -16.63 20.39 14.50
N ILE A 229 -16.19 19.14 14.60
CA ILE A 229 -16.57 18.07 13.67
C ILE A 229 -18.00 17.55 13.97
N GLY A 230 -18.44 17.66 15.23
CA GLY A 230 -19.72 17.16 15.72
C GLY A 230 -19.78 15.64 15.78
N VAL A 231 -18.72 15.00 16.30
CA VAL A 231 -18.66 13.54 16.50
C VAL A 231 -19.23 13.18 17.86
N ASP A 232 -20.12 12.18 17.88
CA ASP A 232 -20.59 11.57 19.13
C ASP A 232 -19.56 10.55 19.63
N THR A 233 -18.99 10.84 20.80
CA THR A 233 -17.99 9.98 21.47
C THR A 233 -18.63 9.04 22.50
N GLY A 234 -19.95 9.12 22.69
CA GLY A 234 -20.69 8.29 23.63
C GLY A 234 -20.24 8.51 25.07
N ALA A 235 -19.92 7.40 25.76
CA ALA A 235 -19.50 7.42 27.17
C ALA A 235 -17.97 7.44 27.38
N LEU A 236 -17.18 7.51 26.30
CA LEU A 236 -15.73 7.50 26.39
C LEU A 236 -15.19 8.85 26.90
N THR A 237 -14.16 8.83 27.76
CA THR A 237 -13.44 10.05 28.12
C THR A 237 -12.53 10.49 26.96
N LEU A 238 -12.10 11.75 26.99
CA LEU A 238 -11.15 12.29 26.00
C LEU A 238 -9.83 11.50 25.97
N ALA A 239 -9.41 10.94 27.10
CA ALA A 239 -8.21 10.10 27.20
C ALA A 239 -8.39 8.77 26.46
N GLU A 240 -9.55 8.10 26.59
CA GLU A 240 -9.87 6.91 25.79
C GLU A 240 -9.89 7.20 24.29
N VAL A 241 -10.53 8.32 23.91
CA VAL A 241 -10.62 8.74 22.51
C VAL A 241 -9.21 8.98 21.95
N TRP A 242 -8.36 9.70 22.68
CA TRP A 242 -6.98 9.96 22.28
C TRP A 242 -6.16 8.66 22.16
N ARG A 243 -6.30 7.73 23.10
CA ARG A 243 -5.63 6.42 23.05
C ARG A 243 -6.02 5.63 21.79
N ARG A 244 -7.31 5.64 21.44
CA ARG A 244 -7.81 5.00 20.23
C ARG A 244 -7.28 5.68 18.97
N ILE A 245 -7.17 7.02 18.95
CA ILE A 245 -6.54 7.77 17.86
C ILE A 245 -5.08 7.36 17.72
N LYS A 246 -4.29 7.35 18.82
CA LYS A 246 -2.88 6.93 18.78
C LYS A 246 -2.72 5.55 18.15
N SER A 247 -3.48 4.55 18.63
CA SER A 247 -3.46 3.19 18.10
C SER A 247 -3.84 3.14 16.61
N SER A 248 -4.85 3.92 16.21
CA SER A 248 -5.32 3.97 14.83
C SER A 248 -4.32 4.63 13.87
N CYS A 249 -3.49 5.54 14.38
CA CYS A 249 -2.44 6.23 13.62
C CYS A 249 -1.16 5.41 13.43
N LEU A 250 -0.92 4.37 14.23
CA LEU A 250 0.35 3.62 14.22
C LEU A 250 0.75 3.08 12.85
N PRO A 251 -0.12 2.46 12.02
CA PRO A 251 0.28 1.94 10.72
C PRO A 251 0.85 3.04 9.79
N PHE A 252 0.24 4.23 9.80
CA PHE A 252 0.73 5.38 9.05
C PHE A 252 2.09 5.87 9.55
N LEU A 253 2.23 6.00 10.88
CA LEU A 253 3.48 6.44 11.52
C LEU A 253 4.62 5.46 11.26
N ARG A 254 4.36 4.16 11.34
CA ARG A 254 5.32 3.10 10.98
C ARG A 254 5.79 3.21 9.52
N CYS A 255 4.87 3.48 8.58
CA CYS A 255 5.24 3.73 7.18
C CYS A 255 6.12 4.98 7.03
N CYS A 256 5.79 6.06 7.74
CA CYS A 256 6.59 7.29 7.74
C CYS A 256 8.00 7.04 8.28
N ALA A 257 8.13 6.35 9.42
CA ALA A 257 9.43 6.01 10.00
C ALA A 257 10.28 5.14 9.07
N LEU A 258 9.70 4.11 8.44
CA LEU A 258 10.40 3.30 7.44
C LEU A 258 10.91 4.16 6.27
N TYR A 259 10.06 5.03 5.75
CA TYR A 259 10.42 5.86 4.60
C TYR A 259 11.50 6.89 4.93
N PHE A 260 11.29 7.70 5.98
CA PHE A 260 12.21 8.76 6.35
C PHE A 260 13.56 8.22 6.85
N HIS A 261 13.60 7.04 7.46
CA HIS A 261 14.85 6.38 7.84
C HIS A 261 15.79 6.22 6.64
N TYR A 262 15.27 5.76 5.49
CA TYR A 262 16.06 5.54 4.28
C TYR A 262 16.25 6.76 3.39
N VAL A 263 15.39 7.79 3.52
CA VAL A 263 15.57 9.07 2.81
C VAL A 263 16.62 9.95 3.49
N THR A 264 16.61 10.01 4.83
CA THR A 264 17.43 10.95 5.60
C THR A 264 18.72 10.33 6.16
N ASP A 265 18.83 9.00 6.13
CA ASP A 265 19.91 8.23 6.77
C ASP A 265 20.09 8.53 8.28
N VAL A 266 19.06 9.09 8.94
CA VAL A 266 19.07 9.32 10.39
C VAL A 266 19.01 7.96 11.09
N PRO A 267 19.99 7.63 11.96
CA PRO A 267 20.04 6.33 12.61
C PRO A 267 18.80 6.06 13.45
N ALA A 268 18.29 4.83 13.39
CA ALA A 268 17.13 4.41 14.15
C ALA A 268 17.44 4.41 15.66
N PRO A 269 16.55 4.96 16.51
CA PRO A 269 16.58 4.74 17.95
C PRO A 269 16.50 3.25 18.28
N ILE A 270 17.12 2.83 19.39
CA ILE A 270 17.18 1.42 19.81
C ILE A 270 15.76 0.87 20.02
N GLU A 271 14.86 1.71 20.51
CA GLU A 271 13.45 1.41 20.75
C GLU A 271 12.77 0.89 19.46
N LEU A 272 13.05 1.48 18.30
CA LEU A 272 12.44 1.06 17.03
C LEU A 272 13.05 -0.23 16.46
N THR A 273 14.15 -0.72 17.06
CA THR A 273 14.82 -1.96 16.65
C THR A 273 14.40 -3.17 17.49
N VAL A 274 13.71 -2.95 18.61
CA VAL A 274 13.19 -4.00 19.50
C VAL A 274 11.70 -4.19 19.34
N LYS A 275 11.22 -5.39 19.70
CA LYS A 275 9.79 -5.71 19.64
C LYS A 275 9.03 -4.79 20.61
N ASP A 276 7.85 -4.33 20.19
CA ASP A 276 6.94 -3.48 20.98
C ASP A 276 7.49 -2.09 21.34
N GLY A 277 8.66 -1.69 20.81
CA GLY A 277 9.25 -0.37 21.05
C GLY A 277 8.79 0.72 20.08
N ASP A 278 7.99 0.36 19.06
CA ASP A 278 7.41 1.26 18.07
C ASP A 278 6.10 1.94 18.55
N THR A 279 6.14 2.44 19.78
CA THR A 279 5.07 3.24 20.38
C THR A 279 4.78 4.52 19.59
N PHE A 280 3.61 5.13 19.82
CA PHE A 280 3.24 6.41 19.19
C PHE A 280 4.28 7.49 19.49
N GLU A 281 4.71 7.60 20.75
CA GLU A 281 5.65 8.60 21.22
C GLU A 281 7.04 8.41 20.62
N SER A 282 7.55 7.17 20.58
CA SER A 282 8.88 6.88 20.02
C SER A 282 8.96 7.17 18.53
N ILE A 283 7.91 6.82 17.76
CA ILE A 283 7.87 7.11 16.32
C ILE A 283 7.70 8.61 16.05
N CYS A 284 6.79 9.28 16.77
CA CYS A 284 6.60 10.73 16.61
C CYS A 284 7.89 11.50 16.93
N ALA A 285 8.57 11.15 18.03
CA ALA A 285 9.85 11.74 18.38
C ALA A 285 10.93 11.50 17.30
N TYR A 286 10.98 10.30 16.71
CA TYR A 286 11.93 9.98 15.65
C TYR A 286 11.71 10.79 14.36
N ILE A 287 10.45 10.97 13.94
CA ILE A 287 10.09 11.74 12.74
C ILE A 287 10.15 13.27 13.02
N GLY A 288 10.19 13.68 14.29
CA GLY A 288 10.17 15.08 14.72
C GLY A 288 8.77 15.67 14.87
N LEU A 289 7.73 14.82 14.94
CA LEU A 289 6.36 15.25 15.22
C LEU A 289 6.13 15.47 16.72
N GLU A 290 5.22 16.39 17.03
CA GLU A 290 4.75 16.60 18.40
C GLU A 290 4.09 15.33 18.94
N THR A 291 4.46 14.94 20.17
CA THR A 291 3.90 13.76 20.85
C THR A 291 2.64 14.08 21.63
N THR A 292 2.42 15.37 21.94
CA THR A 292 1.29 15.84 22.75
C THR A 292 0.07 16.17 21.89
N CYS A 293 -1.11 15.98 22.47
CA CYS A 293 -2.38 16.31 21.82
C CYS A 293 -2.46 17.81 21.45
N GLU A 294 -2.09 18.69 22.37
CA GLU A 294 -2.11 20.14 22.18
C GLU A 294 -1.17 20.58 21.05
N GLY A 295 0.10 20.14 21.05
CA GLY A 295 1.07 20.52 20.01
C GLY A 295 0.65 20.11 18.59
N LEU A 296 -0.13 19.03 18.47
CA LEU A 296 -0.69 18.57 17.21
C LEU A 296 -1.94 19.35 16.77
N LEU A 297 -2.87 19.65 17.69
CA LEU A 297 -4.24 20.04 17.36
C LEU A 297 -4.64 21.48 17.71
N GLU A 298 -3.87 22.21 18.52
CA GLU A 298 -4.28 23.51 19.10
C GLU A 298 -4.50 24.62 18.05
N SER A 299 -3.98 24.49 16.83
CA SER A 299 -4.04 25.52 15.79
C SER A 299 -5.45 25.80 15.24
N ASP A 300 -5.80 27.08 15.05
CA ASP A 300 -7.04 27.48 14.35
C ASP A 300 -7.12 26.96 12.91
N ALA A 301 -5.97 26.81 12.24
CA ALA A 301 -5.93 26.27 10.89
C ALA A 301 -6.39 24.80 10.87
N VAL A 302 -5.99 24.02 11.88
CA VAL A 302 -6.42 22.62 12.05
C VAL A 302 -7.93 22.53 12.22
N ARG A 303 -8.52 23.37 13.10
CA ARG A 303 -9.98 23.42 13.28
C ARG A 303 -10.72 23.81 12.00
N ARG A 304 -10.23 24.79 11.25
CA ARG A 304 -10.84 25.18 9.96
C ARG A 304 -10.80 24.04 8.95
N LEU A 305 -9.65 23.37 8.80
CA LEU A 305 -9.51 22.23 7.90
C LEU A 305 -10.41 21.06 8.30
N ALA A 306 -10.44 20.72 9.59
CA ALA A 306 -11.30 19.67 10.12
C ALA A 306 -12.78 19.93 9.82
N LYS A 307 -13.23 21.18 9.99
CA LYS A 307 -14.58 21.59 9.62
C LYS A 307 -14.84 21.39 8.13
N THR A 308 -13.97 21.93 7.27
CA THR A 308 -14.05 21.78 5.81
C THR A 308 -14.20 20.32 5.40
N TRP A 309 -13.37 19.42 5.92
CA TRP A 309 -13.43 17.99 5.60
C TRP A 309 -14.71 17.32 6.13
N SER A 310 -15.17 17.72 7.32
CA SER A 310 -16.37 17.15 7.95
C SER A 310 -17.68 17.58 7.28
N ASP A 311 -17.70 18.76 6.66
CA ASP A 311 -18.87 19.31 5.95
C ASP A 311 -19.12 18.59 4.61
N HIS A 312 -18.19 17.78 4.12
CA HIS A 312 -18.34 17.05 2.87
C HIS A 312 -19.45 15.97 2.96
N PRO A 313 -20.41 15.87 2.02
CA PRO A 313 -21.56 14.97 2.12
C PRO A 313 -21.23 13.48 2.24
N ARG A 314 -20.05 13.07 1.76
CA ARG A 314 -19.57 11.67 1.83
C ARG A 314 -18.74 11.39 3.09
N ALA A 315 -18.37 12.40 3.88
CA ALA A 315 -17.49 12.24 5.04
C ALA A 315 -18.11 11.39 6.16
N ARG A 316 -19.42 11.53 6.36
CA ARG A 316 -20.18 10.77 7.38
C ARG A 316 -20.79 9.47 6.86
N LYS A 317 -20.56 9.12 5.60
CA LYS A 317 -21.07 7.86 5.04
C LYS A 317 -20.15 6.70 5.42
N PRO A 318 -20.70 5.49 5.67
CA PRO A 318 -19.88 4.31 5.89
C PRO A 318 -18.95 4.11 4.71
N THR A 319 -17.67 3.95 5.00
CA THR A 319 -16.61 3.69 4.02
C THR A 319 -16.18 2.23 4.09
N SER A 320 -15.79 1.67 2.95
CA SER A 320 -15.28 0.29 2.86
C SER A 320 -13.91 0.14 3.52
N VAL A 321 -13.11 1.22 3.56
CA VAL A 321 -11.77 1.23 4.15
C VAL A 321 -11.78 2.14 5.38
N THR A 322 -11.56 1.55 6.55
CA THR A 322 -11.56 2.24 7.84
C THR A 322 -10.17 2.20 8.46
N GLU A 323 -9.86 3.22 9.25
CA GLU A 323 -8.62 3.28 10.02
C GLU A 323 -8.82 2.62 11.40
N PRO A 324 -7.80 1.95 11.97
CA PRO A 324 -6.51 1.65 11.35
C PRO A 324 -6.65 0.66 10.19
N LEU A 325 -5.83 0.83 9.15
CA LEU A 325 -5.71 -0.15 8.07
C LEU A 325 -5.45 -1.55 8.65
N LYS A 326 -6.41 -2.45 8.50
CA LYS A 326 -6.28 -3.85 8.92
C LYS A 326 -5.33 -4.58 7.98
N VAL A 327 -4.51 -5.46 8.53
CA VAL A 327 -3.66 -6.34 7.72
C VAL A 327 -4.58 -7.28 6.94
N ASN A 328 -4.41 -7.32 5.61
CA ASN A 328 -5.16 -8.25 4.79
C ASN A 328 -4.76 -9.69 5.10
N SER A 329 -5.73 -10.59 5.10
CA SER A 329 -5.50 -12.02 5.30
C SER A 329 -6.28 -12.83 4.27
N LEU A 330 -5.78 -14.04 3.99
CA LEU A 330 -6.52 -15.03 3.22
C LEU A 330 -7.77 -15.48 3.99
N VAL A 331 -8.77 -15.98 3.26
CA VAL A 331 -10.06 -16.38 3.83
C VAL A 331 -9.92 -17.45 4.91
N HIS A 332 -10.66 -17.33 6.00
CA HIS A 332 -10.66 -18.38 7.01
C HIS A 332 -11.17 -19.70 6.44
N LEU A 333 -10.30 -20.71 6.49
CA LEU A 333 -10.64 -22.07 6.09
C LEU A 333 -11.14 -22.89 7.30
N PRO A 334 -12.10 -23.81 7.11
CA PRO A 334 -12.54 -24.74 8.14
C PRO A 334 -11.41 -25.62 8.67
N ASP A 335 -11.50 -26.03 9.94
CA ASP A 335 -10.51 -26.92 10.55
C ASP A 335 -10.62 -28.35 9.97
N ASP A 336 -11.83 -28.81 9.62
CA ASP A 336 -12.08 -30.11 8.96
C ASP A 336 -12.29 -29.93 7.45
N TYR A 337 -11.52 -30.67 6.65
CA TYR A 337 -11.62 -30.64 5.19
C TYR A 337 -12.98 -31.12 4.66
N SER A 338 -13.68 -32.00 5.39
CA SER A 338 -15.01 -32.48 4.98
C SER A 338 -16.03 -31.34 4.85
N GLU A 339 -15.89 -30.25 5.60
CA GLU A 339 -16.75 -29.06 5.48
C GLU A 339 -16.58 -28.35 4.12
N LEU A 340 -15.34 -28.30 3.61
CA LEU A 340 -15.06 -27.76 2.28
C LEU A 340 -15.66 -28.64 1.18
N ILE A 341 -15.57 -29.97 1.32
CA ILE A 341 -16.20 -30.92 0.37
C ILE A 341 -17.71 -30.70 0.33
N ASN A 342 -18.36 -30.57 1.48
CA ASN A 342 -19.80 -30.33 1.55
C ASN A 342 -20.20 -28.99 0.90
N THR A 343 -19.42 -27.94 1.13
CA THR A 343 -19.62 -26.62 0.50
C THR A 343 -19.56 -26.71 -1.01
N VAL A 344 -18.66 -27.55 -1.52
CA VAL A 344 -18.44 -27.77 -2.95
C VAL A 344 -19.48 -28.67 -3.60
N SER A 345 -20.01 -29.67 -2.89
CA SER A 345 -21.13 -30.47 -3.38
C SER A 345 -22.39 -29.65 -3.64
N LEU A 346 -22.52 -28.50 -2.97
CA LEU A 346 -23.62 -27.55 -3.18
C LEU A 346 -23.36 -26.56 -4.32
N PHE A 347 -22.12 -26.50 -4.85
CA PHE A 347 -21.77 -25.55 -5.89
C PHE A 347 -22.21 -26.03 -7.27
N THR A 348 -23.17 -25.33 -7.85
CA THR A 348 -23.61 -25.50 -9.24
C THR A 348 -23.06 -24.39 -10.11
N CYS A 349 -22.44 -24.75 -11.25
CA CYS A 349 -21.91 -23.78 -12.19
C CYS A 349 -23.05 -22.93 -12.79
N PRO A 350 -23.00 -21.58 -12.73
CA PRO A 350 -24.07 -20.73 -13.27
C PRO A 350 -24.22 -20.80 -14.79
N ASN A 351 -23.18 -21.23 -15.50
CA ASN A 351 -23.14 -21.31 -16.96
C ASN A 351 -23.36 -22.74 -17.51
N SER A 352 -23.61 -23.73 -16.64
CA SER A 352 -23.84 -25.12 -17.04
C SER A 352 -25.17 -25.59 -16.48
N ASP A 353 -26.12 -25.92 -17.36
CA ASP A 353 -27.48 -26.25 -16.93
C ASP A 353 -27.60 -27.57 -16.14
N LYS A 354 -26.65 -28.51 -16.26
CA LYS A 354 -26.77 -29.86 -15.64
C LYS A 354 -25.47 -30.63 -15.37
N GLU A 355 -24.28 -30.13 -15.73
CA GLU A 355 -23.04 -30.83 -15.36
C GLU A 355 -22.51 -30.32 -14.02
N ASP A 356 -22.30 -31.24 -13.08
CA ASP A 356 -21.46 -31.01 -11.89
C ASP A 356 -20.21 -30.26 -12.34
N SER A 357 -19.90 -29.12 -11.69
CA SER A 357 -18.62 -28.44 -11.92
C SER A 357 -17.52 -29.47 -11.75
N ARG A 358 -16.76 -29.75 -12.83
CA ARG A 358 -15.81 -30.87 -12.84
C ARG A 358 -14.73 -30.64 -11.79
N ASN A 359 -14.21 -29.42 -11.72
CA ASN A 359 -13.16 -29.00 -10.79
C ASN A 359 -13.52 -27.65 -10.14
N PRO A 360 -14.26 -27.66 -9.03
CA PRO A 360 -14.58 -26.49 -8.24
C PRO A 360 -13.37 -26.01 -7.44
N THR A 361 -13.07 -24.72 -7.58
CA THR A 361 -11.85 -24.08 -7.10
C THR A 361 -12.19 -22.81 -6.33
N MET A 362 -11.71 -22.69 -5.10
CA MET A 362 -11.94 -21.52 -4.24
C MET A 362 -10.80 -20.52 -4.38
N CYS A 363 -11.10 -19.23 -4.56
CA CYS A 363 -10.11 -18.17 -4.42
C CYS A 363 -9.81 -17.92 -2.93
N LEU A 364 -8.55 -18.10 -2.51
CA LEU A 364 -8.18 -17.90 -1.10
C LEU A 364 -8.09 -16.42 -0.69
N VAL A 365 -8.17 -15.48 -1.65
CA VAL A 365 -8.16 -14.03 -1.37
C VAL A 365 -9.56 -13.52 -1.02
N CYS A 366 -10.58 -13.91 -1.80
CA CYS A 366 -11.94 -13.38 -1.65
C CYS A 366 -12.99 -14.43 -1.25
N GLY A 367 -12.66 -15.73 -1.33
CA GLY A 367 -13.57 -16.83 -1.00
C GLY A 367 -14.53 -17.24 -2.11
N GLU A 368 -14.46 -16.61 -3.29
CA GLU A 368 -15.34 -16.95 -4.42
C GLU A 368 -15.04 -18.35 -4.97
N MET A 369 -16.10 -19.12 -5.23
CA MET A 369 -16.03 -20.44 -5.84
C MET A 369 -16.13 -20.33 -7.37
N LEU A 370 -15.18 -20.93 -8.08
CA LEU A 370 -15.01 -20.83 -9.53
C LEU A 370 -14.86 -22.21 -10.15
N CYS A 371 -15.17 -22.32 -11.45
CA CYS A 371 -14.88 -23.52 -12.23
C CYS A 371 -13.45 -23.44 -12.77
N SER A 372 -12.65 -24.49 -12.57
CA SER A 372 -11.33 -24.62 -13.19
C SER A 372 -11.27 -25.74 -14.23
N GLN A 373 -10.36 -25.62 -15.19
CA GLN A 373 -10.13 -26.59 -16.29
C GLN A 373 -11.42 -26.98 -17.03
N SER A 374 -12.38 -26.04 -17.13
CA SER A 374 -13.69 -26.27 -17.72
C SER A 374 -13.99 -25.16 -18.73
N TYR A 375 -14.51 -25.54 -19.90
CA TYR A 375 -14.87 -24.58 -20.96
C TYR A 375 -16.13 -23.75 -20.62
N CYS A 376 -16.89 -24.14 -19.60
CA CYS A 376 -18.18 -23.53 -19.25
C CYS A 376 -18.11 -22.06 -18.81
N CYS A 377 -16.98 -21.63 -18.22
CA CYS A 377 -16.83 -20.29 -17.66
C CYS A 377 -15.66 -19.53 -18.31
N GLN A 378 -15.42 -19.75 -19.60
CA GLN A 378 -14.40 -18.98 -20.31
C GLN A 378 -14.90 -17.57 -20.59
N ILE A 379 -14.04 -16.59 -20.34
CA ILE A 379 -14.33 -15.17 -20.50
C ILE A 379 -13.26 -14.57 -21.39
N GLU A 380 -13.64 -13.64 -22.26
CA GLU A 380 -12.68 -12.92 -23.09
C GLU A 380 -11.89 -11.90 -22.25
N LEU A 381 -10.56 -12.04 -22.26
CA LEU A 381 -9.62 -11.10 -21.66
C LEU A 381 -8.56 -10.73 -22.71
N ASN A 382 -8.43 -9.44 -23.02
CA ASN A 382 -7.45 -8.94 -23.99
C ASN A 382 -7.46 -9.70 -25.33
N LYS A 383 -8.65 -9.91 -25.91
CA LYS A 383 -8.86 -10.64 -27.18
C LYS A 383 -8.50 -12.13 -27.15
N SER A 384 -8.39 -12.70 -25.95
CA SER A 384 -8.05 -14.11 -25.71
C SER A 384 -9.11 -14.75 -24.81
N MET A 385 -9.56 -15.97 -25.11
CA MET A 385 -10.46 -16.70 -24.21
C MET A 385 -9.66 -17.30 -23.05
N VAL A 386 -9.93 -16.86 -21.82
CA VAL A 386 -9.28 -17.35 -20.60
C VAL A 386 -10.29 -18.06 -19.71
N GLY A 387 -9.81 -19.01 -18.88
CA GLY A 387 -10.62 -19.69 -17.88
C GLY A 387 -11.06 -18.77 -16.74
N ALA A 388 -12.01 -19.22 -15.93
CA ALA A 388 -12.60 -18.41 -14.87
C ALA A 388 -11.59 -18.05 -13.77
N CYS A 389 -10.70 -18.97 -13.37
CA CYS A 389 -9.69 -18.68 -12.36
C CYS A 389 -8.66 -17.67 -12.89
N THR A 390 -8.28 -17.78 -14.17
CA THR A 390 -7.34 -16.86 -14.83
C THR A 390 -7.93 -15.45 -14.98
N TYR A 391 -9.21 -15.35 -15.35
CA TYR A 391 -9.95 -14.09 -15.39
C TYR A 391 -10.07 -13.48 -13.99
N HIS A 392 -10.48 -14.29 -13.01
CA HIS A 392 -10.63 -13.85 -11.63
C HIS A 392 -9.29 -13.40 -11.03
N ALA A 393 -8.18 -14.11 -11.28
CA ALA A 393 -6.85 -13.69 -10.85
C ALA A 393 -6.45 -12.32 -11.42
N SER A 394 -6.85 -12.01 -12.66
CA SER A 394 -6.64 -10.69 -13.28
C SER A 394 -7.43 -9.58 -12.57
N LYS A 395 -8.65 -9.88 -12.11
CA LYS A 395 -9.54 -8.91 -11.44
C LYS A 395 -9.29 -8.77 -9.94
N CYS A 396 -9.23 -9.88 -9.22
CA CYS A 396 -9.14 -9.93 -7.76
C CYS A 396 -7.73 -9.67 -7.24
N GLY A 397 -6.70 -10.29 -7.84
CA GLY A 397 -5.31 -10.16 -7.40
C GLY A 397 -4.40 -9.47 -8.41
N THR A 398 -4.97 -8.68 -9.34
CA THR A 398 -4.25 -7.88 -10.34
C THR A 398 -3.18 -8.69 -11.11
N GLY A 399 -3.56 -9.90 -11.52
CA GLY A 399 -2.72 -10.80 -12.31
C GLY A 399 -2.02 -11.91 -11.52
N VAL A 400 -2.14 -11.93 -10.19
CA VAL A 400 -1.69 -13.04 -9.34
C VAL A 400 -2.89 -13.60 -8.59
N GLY A 401 -2.98 -14.93 -8.47
CA GLY A 401 -4.06 -15.57 -7.73
C GLY A 401 -3.58 -16.79 -6.97
N ILE A 402 -4.22 -17.03 -5.84
CA ILE A 402 -4.00 -18.19 -4.99
C ILE A 402 -5.33 -18.90 -4.79
N PHE A 403 -5.37 -20.17 -5.19
CA PHE A 403 -6.60 -20.93 -5.26
C PHE A 403 -6.45 -22.28 -4.57
N LEU A 404 -7.53 -22.78 -4.00
CA LEU A 404 -7.63 -24.13 -3.46
C LEU A 404 -8.55 -24.96 -4.36
N ARG A 405 -8.00 -25.98 -5.00
CA ARG A 405 -8.76 -27.01 -5.72
C ARG A 405 -9.30 -28.00 -4.70
N VAL A 406 -10.62 -28.01 -4.52
CA VAL A 406 -11.24 -28.69 -3.38
C VAL A 406 -11.43 -30.19 -3.62
N ARG A 407 -11.62 -30.64 -4.87
CA ARG A 407 -11.71 -32.09 -5.15
C ARG A 407 -10.35 -32.77 -5.15
N GLU A 408 -9.33 -32.02 -5.53
CA GLU A 408 -7.97 -32.53 -5.68
C GLU A 408 -7.06 -32.24 -4.47
N CYS A 409 -7.56 -31.51 -3.46
CA CYS A 409 -6.79 -31.11 -2.29
C CYS A 409 -5.42 -30.55 -2.67
N GLU A 410 -5.42 -29.49 -3.48
CA GLU A 410 -4.19 -28.93 -4.05
C GLU A 410 -4.29 -27.40 -4.14
N ILE A 411 -3.18 -26.72 -3.87
CA ILE A 411 -3.09 -25.28 -4.03
C ILE A 411 -2.61 -24.95 -5.44
N LEU A 412 -3.29 -24.04 -6.09
CA LEU A 412 -2.97 -23.52 -7.40
C LEU A 412 -2.52 -22.06 -7.27
N PHE A 413 -1.27 -21.80 -7.63
CA PHE A 413 -0.75 -20.46 -7.84
C PHE A 413 -0.91 -20.09 -9.31
N LEU A 414 -1.58 -18.98 -9.59
CA LEU A 414 -1.71 -18.43 -10.94
C LEU A 414 -0.98 -17.11 -11.04
N ARG A 415 -0.24 -16.98 -12.14
CA ARG A 415 0.29 -15.73 -12.67
C ARG A 415 -0.31 -15.55 -14.06
N SER A 416 -1.41 -14.79 -14.09
CA SER A 416 -2.18 -14.52 -15.31
C SER A 416 -1.29 -13.86 -16.38
N PRO A 417 -1.44 -14.22 -17.67
CA PRO A 417 -2.41 -15.19 -18.21
C PRO A 417 -1.89 -16.63 -18.34
N ASN A 418 -0.57 -16.87 -18.38
CA ASN A 418 -0.02 -18.11 -18.96
C ASN A 418 0.94 -18.89 -18.05
N ARG A 419 1.08 -18.53 -16.77
CA ARG A 419 2.00 -19.21 -15.86
C ARG A 419 1.28 -19.59 -14.57
N GLY A 420 1.68 -20.71 -13.99
CA GLY A 420 1.19 -21.14 -12.69
C GLY A 420 2.04 -22.26 -12.14
N ALA A 421 1.72 -22.66 -10.93
CA ALA A 421 2.36 -23.76 -10.23
C ALA A 421 1.38 -24.42 -9.27
N PHE A 422 1.53 -25.73 -9.10
CA PHE A 422 0.81 -26.48 -8.09
C PHE A 422 1.66 -26.59 -6.82
N ALA A 423 0.99 -26.56 -5.67
CA ALA A 423 1.62 -26.68 -4.36
C ALA A 423 0.77 -27.56 -3.42
N CYS A 424 1.43 -28.07 -2.38
CA CYS A 424 0.78 -28.89 -1.37
C CYS A 424 -0.29 -28.08 -0.60
N PRO A 425 -1.43 -28.70 -0.26
CA PRO A 425 -2.46 -28.05 0.54
C PRO A 425 -2.01 -27.82 1.99
N PRO A 426 -2.62 -26.85 2.69
CA PRO A 426 -2.40 -26.64 4.12
C PRO A 426 -3.17 -27.65 4.99
N TYR A 427 -3.52 -28.82 4.46
CA TYR A 427 -4.31 -29.86 5.13
C TYR A 427 -3.51 -31.15 5.25
N LEU A 428 -3.50 -31.73 6.45
CA LEU A 428 -2.71 -32.91 6.78
C LEU A 428 -3.56 -33.95 7.52
N ASP A 429 -3.22 -35.21 7.33
CA ASP A 429 -3.76 -36.31 8.15
C ASP A 429 -3.06 -36.40 9.52
N GLU A 430 -3.45 -37.38 10.33
CA GLU A 430 -2.88 -37.64 11.66
C GLU A 430 -1.38 -37.97 11.63
N TYR A 431 -0.85 -38.38 10.48
CA TYR A 431 0.56 -38.71 10.28
C TYR A 431 1.36 -37.53 9.69
N GLY A 432 0.71 -36.41 9.41
CA GLY A 432 1.33 -35.21 8.85
C GLY A 432 1.50 -35.23 7.34
N GLU A 433 0.85 -36.16 6.63
CA GLU A 433 0.92 -36.30 5.18
C GLU A 433 -0.26 -35.61 4.47
N THR A 434 -0.05 -35.16 3.24
CA THR A 434 -1.09 -34.57 2.39
C THR A 434 -1.75 -35.64 1.52
N ASP A 435 -3.07 -35.60 1.34
CA ASP A 435 -3.80 -36.54 0.47
C ASP A 435 -4.24 -35.88 -0.86
N GLN A 436 -3.29 -35.68 -1.78
CA GLN A 436 -3.58 -35.11 -3.10
C GLN A 436 -4.52 -36.03 -3.90
N GLY A 437 -5.61 -35.46 -4.40
CA GLY A 437 -6.67 -36.20 -5.07
C GLY A 437 -7.57 -37.01 -4.14
N LEU A 438 -7.43 -36.86 -2.81
CA LEU A 438 -8.25 -37.52 -1.78
C LEU A 438 -8.38 -39.05 -1.97
N ARG A 439 -7.31 -39.68 -2.47
CA ARG A 439 -7.35 -41.10 -2.86
C ARG A 439 -7.33 -42.03 -1.65
N ARG A 440 -6.76 -41.59 -0.54
CA ARG A 440 -6.66 -42.39 0.69
C ARG A 440 -7.94 -42.27 1.51
N GLY A 441 -8.65 -41.14 1.41
CA GLY A 441 -9.91 -40.92 2.12
C GLY A 441 -9.73 -40.72 3.63
N ASN A 442 -8.50 -40.39 4.05
CA ASN A 442 -8.20 -40.08 5.45
C ASN A 442 -8.83 -38.73 5.84
N PRO A 443 -9.28 -38.56 7.09
CA PRO A 443 -9.70 -37.26 7.58
C PRO A 443 -8.51 -36.30 7.56
N LEU A 444 -8.71 -35.12 6.96
CA LEU A 444 -7.68 -34.09 6.83
C LEU A 444 -8.03 -32.89 7.69
N LYS A 445 -7.06 -32.38 8.44
CA LYS A 445 -7.20 -31.21 9.30
C LYS A 445 -6.31 -30.06 8.84
N LEU A 446 -6.79 -28.84 9.03
CA LEU A 446 -6.06 -27.62 8.68
C LEU A 446 -4.81 -27.47 9.57
N CYS A 447 -3.64 -27.44 8.95
CA CYS A 447 -2.40 -27.06 9.59
C CYS A 447 -2.28 -25.54 9.62
N LYS A 448 -2.62 -24.92 10.76
CA LYS A 448 -2.61 -23.47 10.96
C LYS A 448 -1.25 -22.84 10.66
N GLU A 449 -0.15 -23.53 10.94
CA GLU A 449 1.21 -23.08 10.64
C GLU A 449 1.48 -22.99 9.13
N LYS A 450 1.16 -24.04 8.37
CA LYS A 450 1.30 -24.04 6.91
C LYS A 450 0.40 -22.99 6.27
N TYR A 451 -0.81 -22.81 6.79
CA TYR A 451 -1.72 -21.78 6.31
C TYR A 451 -1.21 -20.36 6.62
N LYS A 452 -0.63 -20.14 7.81
CA LYS A 452 0.02 -18.87 8.15
C LYS A 452 1.21 -18.57 7.23
N GLN A 453 2.04 -19.56 6.92
CA GLN A 453 3.14 -19.40 5.94
C GLN A 453 2.62 -19.05 4.54
N LEU A 454 1.52 -19.66 4.12
CA LEU A 454 0.85 -19.36 2.85
C LEU A 454 0.33 -17.92 2.82
N ASN A 455 -0.30 -17.47 3.92
CA ASN A 455 -0.74 -16.09 4.11
C ASN A 455 0.43 -15.11 4.02
N GLN A 456 1.53 -15.39 4.71
CA GLN A 456 2.73 -14.55 4.70
C GLN A 456 3.40 -14.48 3.32
N MET A 457 3.42 -15.59 2.58
CA MET A 457 3.92 -15.61 1.20
C MET A 457 3.07 -14.76 0.27
N TRP A 458 1.74 -14.78 0.44
CA TRP A 458 0.83 -13.91 -0.31
C TRP A 458 1.00 -12.44 0.07
N LEU A 459 1.01 -12.14 1.37
CA LEU A 459 1.13 -10.78 1.91
C LEU A 459 2.47 -10.11 1.54
N GLY A 460 3.55 -10.90 1.47
CA GLY A 460 4.88 -10.45 1.04
C GLY A 460 5.12 -10.53 -0.47
N HIS A 461 4.08 -10.71 -1.30
CA HIS A 461 4.14 -10.81 -2.77
C HIS A 461 5.09 -11.91 -3.30
N GLY A 462 5.37 -12.93 -2.51
CA GLY A 462 6.29 -14.03 -2.83
C GLY A 462 5.75 -15.07 -3.81
N LEU A 463 4.46 -15.01 -4.16
CA LEU A 463 3.82 -15.96 -5.08
C LEU A 463 4.47 -16.00 -6.47
N HIS A 464 4.92 -14.86 -6.98
CA HIS A 464 5.56 -14.78 -8.29
C HIS A 464 6.86 -15.60 -8.33
N GLU A 465 7.64 -15.53 -7.25
CA GLU A 465 8.88 -16.30 -7.13
C GLU A 465 8.61 -17.77 -6.90
N ALA A 466 7.59 -18.11 -6.11
CA ALA A 466 7.18 -19.50 -5.92
C ALA A 466 6.81 -20.14 -7.25
N VAL A 467 6.03 -19.44 -8.09
CA VAL A 467 5.71 -19.90 -9.46
C VAL A 467 6.96 -20.01 -10.32
N SER A 468 7.86 -19.03 -10.27
CA SER A 468 9.08 -19.04 -11.10
C SER A 468 10.02 -20.19 -10.72
N ARG A 469 10.25 -20.41 -9.42
CA ARG A 469 11.04 -21.55 -8.90
C ARG A 469 10.41 -22.89 -9.24
N ALA A 470 9.09 -23.00 -9.14
CA ALA A 470 8.39 -24.23 -9.48
C ALA A 470 8.55 -24.56 -10.97
N ILE A 471 8.46 -23.57 -11.87
CA ILE A 471 8.69 -23.74 -13.30
C ILE A 471 10.13 -24.18 -13.59
N GLU A 472 11.12 -23.57 -12.93
CA GLU A 472 12.53 -23.96 -13.09
C GLU A 472 12.82 -25.38 -12.58
N SER A 473 12.16 -25.80 -11.49
CA SER A 473 12.31 -27.15 -10.94
C SER A 473 11.54 -28.24 -11.72
N SER A 474 10.50 -27.84 -12.47
CA SER A 474 9.65 -28.77 -13.20
C SER A 474 10.25 -29.10 -14.56
N SER A 475 10.92 -30.25 -14.66
CA SER A 475 11.50 -30.78 -15.91
C SER A 475 10.48 -31.45 -16.85
N THR A 476 9.17 -31.30 -16.60
CA THR A 476 8.10 -32.02 -17.30
C THR A 476 7.72 -31.40 -18.65
N LEU A 477 7.72 -32.24 -19.68
CA LEU A 477 7.38 -31.97 -21.10
C LEU A 477 5.90 -31.62 -21.38
N MET A 478 5.01 -31.71 -20.39
CA MET A 478 3.59 -31.38 -20.59
C MET A 478 3.29 -29.97 -20.11
N SER A 479 3.02 -29.06 -21.04
CA SER A 479 2.56 -27.71 -20.71
C SER A 479 1.11 -27.77 -20.22
N THR A 480 0.90 -27.65 -18.92
CA THR A 480 -0.41 -27.31 -18.39
C THR A 480 -0.89 -26.02 -19.07
N GLN A 481 -2.09 -26.04 -19.66
CA GLN A 481 -2.65 -24.86 -20.31
C GLN A 481 -3.20 -23.89 -19.27
N TRP A 482 -2.30 -23.15 -18.62
CA TRP A 482 -2.64 -22.23 -17.53
C TRP A 482 -3.70 -21.20 -17.90
N GLN A 483 -3.76 -20.80 -19.17
CA GLN A 483 -4.75 -19.80 -19.65
C GLN A 483 -6.20 -20.29 -19.56
N HIS A 484 -6.43 -21.60 -19.58
CA HIS A 484 -7.78 -22.19 -19.58
C HIS A 484 -8.22 -22.62 -18.16
N LEU A 485 -7.44 -22.27 -17.13
CA LEU A 485 -7.72 -22.56 -15.73
C LEU A 485 -8.72 -21.60 -15.10
#